data_AF-A6VE82-F1
#
_entry.id   AF-A6VE82-F1
#
_cell.length_a   1.000
_cell.length_b   1.000
_cell.length_c   1.000
_cell.angle_alpha   90.00
_cell.angle_beta   90.00
_cell.angle_gamma   90.00
#
_symmetry.space_group_name_H-M   'P 1'
#
loop_
_entity.id
_entity.type
_entity.pdbx_description
1 polymer ?
#
loop_
_entity_poly.entity_id
_entity_poly.type
_entity_poly.pdbx_seq_one_letter_code
_entity_poly.pdbx_strand_id
1 'polypeptide(L)'
;MKRKQEIESVRRDLALRYRLIETVVWWEGRLTTNHLMQSFGISRQQASKDINSYITDYAPKNLEYDKHLKGYVPSRHFKPLFIDDSASAYLHLLSQNYERAPHIDGLALAYAHTEVLGVPDRSVRPEVLRPLLKACREGLRLECEYVSFTTPEVETRLIAPHIHRYLPLDAELMYMYDDALDDRKSKLRRVLKEADRLRYLYDFGDSWQHVIAVESIEPCDFTGTWCEVLDGARACPPEDVGGVPGYLDFLASGGSFDPELFDRRAANAAVQRICNNFWG
;
A
#
# COMPACT_ATOMS: atom_id res chain seq x y z
N MET A 1 20.25 -23.83 25.63
CA MET A 1 19.74 -22.54 25.11
C MET A 1 19.39 -22.73 23.64
N LYS A 2 18.11 -22.71 23.26
CA LYS A 2 17.71 -22.82 21.85
C LYS A 2 18.05 -21.50 21.14
N ARG A 3 18.73 -21.56 19.99
CA ARG A 3 19.00 -20.40 19.12
C ARG A 3 17.67 -19.73 18.76
N LYS A 4 17.58 -18.39 18.90
CA LYS A 4 16.52 -17.61 18.24
C LYS A 4 16.55 -17.93 16.75
N GLN A 5 15.44 -18.38 16.18
CA GLN A 5 15.35 -18.62 14.75
C GLN A 5 15.16 -17.29 14.02
N GLU A 6 15.93 -17.08 12.95
CA GLU A 6 15.81 -15.90 12.10
C GLU A 6 14.51 -15.97 11.29
N ILE A 7 13.81 -14.84 11.17
CA ILE A 7 12.50 -14.68 10.52
C ILE A 7 12.53 -15.16 9.06
N GLU A 8 13.67 -15.01 8.39
CA GLU A 8 13.87 -15.43 6.99
C GLU A 8 13.82 -16.95 6.77
N SER A 9 14.02 -17.76 7.83
CA SER A 9 14.03 -19.22 7.76
C SER A 9 12.65 -19.87 7.94
N VAL A 10 11.60 -19.07 8.15
CA VAL A 10 10.25 -19.56 8.44
C VAL A 10 9.59 -20.09 7.17
N ARG A 11 9.06 -21.32 7.23
CA ARG A 11 8.25 -21.90 6.15
C ARG A 11 7.09 -20.97 5.82
N ARG A 12 6.86 -20.68 4.53
CA ARG A 12 5.83 -19.71 4.07
C ARG A 12 4.45 -19.91 4.70
N ASP A 13 3.97 -21.15 4.79
CA ASP A 13 2.68 -21.48 5.44
C ASP A 13 2.63 -21.06 6.91
N LEU A 14 3.75 -21.21 7.63
CA LEU A 14 3.85 -20.90 9.05
C LEU A 14 3.96 -19.38 9.26
N ALA A 15 4.68 -18.68 8.37
CA ALA A 15 4.74 -17.23 8.38
C ALA A 15 3.34 -16.60 8.20
N LEU A 16 2.47 -17.18 7.36
CA LEU A 16 1.08 -16.73 7.22
C LEU A 16 0.27 -16.90 8.52
N ARG A 17 0.51 -17.98 9.29
CA ARG A 17 -0.14 -18.17 10.58
C ARG A 17 0.35 -17.18 11.63
N TYR A 18 1.64 -16.88 11.64
CA TYR A 18 2.22 -15.86 12.53
C TYR A 18 1.74 -14.45 12.19
N ARG A 19 1.55 -14.15 10.90
CA ARG A 19 0.88 -12.94 10.44
C ARG A 19 -0.53 -12.82 11.02
N LEU A 20 -1.36 -13.85 10.86
CA LEU A 20 -2.71 -13.84 11.42
C LEU A 20 -2.71 -13.64 12.95
N ILE A 21 -1.79 -14.31 13.66
CA ILE A 21 -1.63 -14.15 15.12
C ILE A 21 -1.40 -12.68 15.47
N GLU A 22 -0.44 -12.03 14.83
CA GLU A 22 -0.14 -10.63 15.12
C GLU A 22 -1.27 -9.70 14.70
N THR A 23 -1.88 -9.94 13.53
CA THR A 23 -3.00 -9.15 13.02
C THR A 23 -4.18 -9.16 14.00
N VAL A 24 -4.64 -10.34 14.42
CA VAL A 24 -5.79 -10.48 15.34
C VAL A 24 -5.47 -9.86 16.69
N VAL A 25 -4.25 -10.03 17.20
CA VAL A 25 -3.87 -9.50 18.52
C VAL A 25 -3.73 -7.98 18.49
N TRP A 26 -3.14 -7.44 17.42
CA TRP A 26 -2.88 -6.01 17.27
C TRP A 26 -4.17 -5.22 17.01
N TRP A 27 -5.05 -5.73 16.13
CA TRP A 27 -6.25 -5.01 15.71
C TRP A 27 -7.51 -5.40 16.49
N GLU A 28 -7.71 -6.69 16.79
CA GLU A 28 -8.92 -7.18 17.49
C GLU A 28 -8.71 -7.32 19.01
N GLY A 29 -7.45 -7.26 19.48
CA GLY A 29 -7.10 -7.27 20.91
C GLY A 29 -7.23 -8.64 21.59
N ARG A 30 -7.74 -9.68 20.92
CA ARG A 30 -7.90 -11.02 21.51
C ARG A 30 -7.80 -12.15 20.50
N LEU A 31 -6.75 -12.96 20.65
CA LEU A 31 -6.55 -14.18 19.87
C LEU A 31 -7.04 -15.43 20.61
N THR A 32 -7.60 -16.36 19.84
CA THR A 32 -7.96 -17.71 20.29
C THR A 32 -7.55 -18.74 19.25
N THR A 33 -7.48 -20.01 19.64
CA THR A 33 -7.20 -21.11 18.69
C THR A 33 -8.25 -21.21 17.58
N ASN A 34 -9.49 -20.76 17.81
CA ASN A 34 -10.55 -20.79 16.80
C ASN A 34 -10.20 -19.93 15.57
N HIS A 35 -9.50 -18.79 15.73
CA HIS A 35 -9.12 -17.94 14.59
C HIS A 35 -8.22 -18.70 13.60
N LEU A 36 -7.22 -19.42 14.12
CA LEU A 36 -6.33 -20.23 13.26
C LEU A 36 -7.05 -21.44 12.68
N MET A 37 -7.91 -22.10 13.47
CA MET A 37 -8.69 -23.25 12.99
C MET A 37 -9.62 -22.85 11.84
N GLN A 38 -10.32 -21.72 11.98
CA GLN A 38 -11.23 -21.20 10.97
C GLN A 38 -10.48 -20.69 9.74
N SER A 39 -9.37 -19.96 9.92
CA SER A 39 -8.66 -19.36 8.78
C SER A 39 -7.84 -20.37 7.98
N PHE A 40 -7.33 -21.45 8.59
CA PHE A 40 -6.42 -22.39 7.93
C PHE A 40 -6.93 -23.84 7.89
N GLY A 41 -8.12 -24.12 8.41
CA GLY A 41 -8.69 -25.49 8.43
C GLY A 41 -7.86 -26.48 9.27
N ILE A 42 -7.08 -26.01 10.24
CA ILE A 42 -6.20 -26.85 11.07
C ILE A 42 -6.88 -27.30 12.35
N SER A 43 -6.37 -28.38 12.96
CA SER A 43 -6.88 -28.86 14.25
C SER A 43 -6.55 -27.90 15.39
N ARG A 44 -7.35 -27.93 16.47
CA ARG A 44 -7.09 -27.15 17.69
C ARG A 44 -5.71 -27.40 18.28
N GLN A 45 -5.24 -28.64 18.24
CA GLN A 45 -3.92 -29.03 18.75
C GLN A 45 -2.81 -28.35 17.94
N GLN A 46 -2.94 -28.34 16.61
CA GLN A 46 -1.98 -27.66 15.74
C GLN A 46 -2.02 -26.15 15.93
N ALA A 47 -3.20 -25.54 16.01
CA ALA A 47 -3.34 -24.11 16.28
C ALA A 47 -2.68 -23.71 17.61
N SER A 48 -2.89 -24.49 18.67
CA SER A 48 -2.24 -24.27 19.97
C SER A 48 -0.71 -24.41 19.87
N LYS A 49 -0.23 -25.41 19.13
CA LYS A 49 1.20 -25.59 18.88
C LYS A 49 1.81 -24.38 18.16
N ASP A 50 1.13 -23.87 17.13
CA ASP A 50 1.60 -22.73 16.34
C ASP A 50 1.68 -21.45 17.19
N ILE A 51 0.67 -21.18 18.02
CA ILE A 51 0.69 -20.03 18.96
C ILE A 51 1.85 -20.16 19.94
N ASN A 52 2.04 -21.34 20.53
CA ASN A 52 3.11 -21.57 21.49
C ASN A 52 4.51 -21.50 20.84
N SER A 53 4.65 -21.97 19.60
CA SER A 53 5.89 -21.81 18.81
C SER A 53 6.17 -20.34 18.49
N TYR A 54 5.16 -19.56 18.09
CA TYR A 54 5.30 -18.11 17.90
C TYR A 54 5.83 -17.42 19.16
N ILE A 55 5.20 -17.68 20.32
CA ILE A 55 5.61 -17.11 21.61
C ILE A 55 7.03 -17.57 21.96
N THR A 56 7.33 -18.86 21.86
CA THR A 56 8.60 -19.41 22.35
C THR A 56 9.78 -19.01 21.47
N ASP A 57 9.61 -19.07 20.15
CA ASP A 57 10.73 -19.03 19.21
C ASP A 57 10.97 -17.62 18.64
N TYR A 58 9.93 -16.77 18.58
CA TYR A 58 10.01 -15.44 17.95
C TYR A 58 9.66 -14.28 18.89
N ALA A 59 8.53 -14.37 19.60
CA ALA A 59 7.94 -13.22 20.29
C ALA A 59 7.47 -13.51 21.73
N PRO A 60 8.38 -13.85 22.67
CA PRO A 60 8.03 -14.30 24.01
C PRO A 60 7.39 -13.21 24.89
N LYS A 61 7.55 -11.95 24.50
CA LYS A 61 6.97 -10.81 25.21
C LYS A 61 5.71 -10.28 24.56
N ASN A 62 5.24 -10.83 23.43
CA ASN A 62 4.11 -10.21 22.72
C ASN A 62 2.74 -10.61 23.30
N LEU A 63 2.57 -11.87 23.71
CA LEU A 63 1.26 -12.39 24.09
C LEU A 63 1.19 -12.79 25.55
N GLU A 64 0.10 -12.41 26.21
CA GLU A 64 -0.25 -12.86 27.56
C GLU A 64 -1.58 -13.61 27.51
N TYR A 65 -1.70 -14.71 28.27
CA TYR A 65 -2.95 -15.46 28.32
C TYR A 65 -3.87 -14.90 29.41
N ASP A 66 -5.03 -14.38 29.00
CA ASP A 66 -6.07 -13.88 29.90
C ASP A 66 -7.09 -14.99 30.20
N LYS A 67 -7.20 -15.35 31.50
CA LYS A 67 -8.12 -16.38 31.99
C LYS A 67 -9.58 -15.96 31.98
N HIS A 68 -9.88 -14.67 32.13
CA HIS A 68 -11.24 -14.13 32.11
C HIS A 68 -11.77 -14.07 30.67
N LEU A 69 -10.97 -13.55 29.75
CA LEU A 69 -11.31 -13.49 28.34
C LEU A 69 -11.13 -14.83 27.63
N LYS A 70 -10.48 -15.83 28.25
CA LYS A 70 -10.18 -17.16 27.67
C LYS A 70 -9.48 -17.03 26.31
N GLY A 71 -8.41 -16.24 26.24
CA GLY A 71 -7.69 -15.95 25.01
C GLY A 71 -6.33 -15.30 25.27
N TYR A 72 -5.54 -15.12 24.22
CA TYR A 72 -4.28 -14.40 24.26
C TYR A 72 -4.53 -12.92 23.92
N VAL A 73 -4.03 -12.03 24.75
CA VAL A 73 -4.15 -10.58 24.62
C VAL A 73 -2.76 -9.96 24.36
N PRO A 74 -2.67 -8.77 23.75
CA PRO A 74 -1.40 -8.08 23.57
C PRO A 74 -0.81 -7.71 24.93
N SER A 75 0.48 -7.95 25.12
CA SER A 75 1.20 -7.41 26.27
C SER A 75 1.52 -5.92 26.08
N ARG A 76 1.96 -5.27 27.16
CA ARG A 76 2.48 -3.88 27.12
C ARG A 76 3.76 -3.71 26.29
N HIS A 77 4.42 -4.79 25.93
CA HIS A 77 5.66 -4.81 25.16
C HIS A 77 5.48 -5.44 23.79
N PHE A 78 4.24 -5.57 23.32
CA PHE A 78 3.94 -6.11 22.00
C PHE A 78 4.65 -5.30 20.92
N LYS A 79 5.44 -5.99 20.08
CA LYS A 79 6.04 -5.42 18.87
C LYS A 79 5.82 -6.38 17.70
N PRO A 80 5.09 -5.99 16.64
CA PRO A 80 4.86 -6.86 15.49
C PRO A 80 6.18 -7.21 14.79
N LEU A 81 6.30 -8.44 14.32
CA LEU A 81 7.48 -8.99 13.63
C LEU A 81 7.15 -9.52 12.23
N PHE A 82 5.90 -9.89 11.98
CA PHE A 82 5.41 -10.54 10.77
C PHE A 82 4.41 -9.68 9.99
N ILE A 83 3.82 -8.67 10.62
CA ILE A 83 2.91 -7.69 10.01
C ILE A 83 3.55 -6.30 9.96
N ASP A 84 3.18 -5.53 8.94
CA ASP A 84 3.38 -4.08 8.94
C ASP A 84 2.24 -3.44 9.76
N ASP A 85 2.50 -2.29 10.38
CA ASP A 85 1.54 -1.55 11.22
C ASP A 85 0.43 -0.84 10.43
N SER A 86 0.36 -1.09 9.12
CA SER A 86 -0.64 -0.56 8.20
C SER A 86 -2.01 -1.23 8.36
N ALA A 87 -3.06 -0.42 8.50
CA ALA A 87 -4.45 -0.86 8.49
C ALA A 87 -4.89 -1.46 7.13
N SER A 88 -4.28 -1.00 6.03
CA SER A 88 -4.53 -1.48 4.67
C SER A 88 -4.16 -2.95 4.51
N ALA A 89 -3.07 -3.40 5.14
CA ALA A 89 -2.65 -4.80 5.14
C ALA A 89 -3.64 -5.71 5.89
N TYR A 90 -4.26 -5.21 6.95
CA TYR A 90 -5.32 -5.91 7.69
C TYR A 90 -6.60 -6.04 6.86
N LEU A 91 -7.07 -4.96 6.23
CA LEU A 91 -8.24 -4.97 5.36
C LEU A 91 -8.07 -5.92 4.16
N HIS A 92 -6.86 -5.96 3.58
CA HIS A 92 -6.55 -6.88 2.48
C HIS A 92 -6.53 -8.35 2.91
N LEU A 93 -6.10 -8.65 4.14
CA LEU A 93 -6.15 -10.00 4.71
C LEU A 93 -7.60 -10.44 4.98
N LEU A 94 -8.44 -9.53 5.47
CA LEU A 94 -9.88 -9.76 5.65
C LEU A 94 -10.59 -10.05 4.31
N SER A 95 -10.29 -9.26 3.29
CA SER A 95 -10.81 -9.46 1.91
C SER A 95 -10.41 -10.83 1.33
N GLN A 96 -9.14 -11.23 1.48
CA GLN A 96 -8.68 -12.53 0.95
C GLN A 96 -9.29 -13.73 1.68
N ASN A 97 -9.58 -13.60 2.96
CA ASN A 97 -10.25 -14.65 3.73
C ASN A 97 -11.73 -14.80 3.33
N TYR A 98 -12.40 -13.71 2.94
CA TYR A 98 -13.77 -13.74 2.43
C TYR A 98 -13.88 -14.53 1.11
N GLU A 99 -12.95 -14.35 0.17
CA GLU A 99 -12.95 -15.06 -1.12
C GLU A 99 -12.63 -16.56 -1.01
N ARG A 100 -11.79 -16.95 -0.04
CA ARG A 100 -11.27 -18.33 0.05
C ARG A 100 -12.21 -19.31 0.76
N ALA A 101 -13.13 -18.83 1.58
CA ALA A 101 -13.95 -19.69 2.42
C ALA A 101 -15.35 -19.10 2.69
N PRO A 102 -16.24 -19.05 1.69
CA PRO A 102 -17.62 -18.56 1.84
C PRO A 102 -18.50 -19.41 2.78
N HIS A 103 -17.96 -20.47 3.39
CA HIS A 103 -18.67 -21.43 4.25
C HIS A 103 -18.13 -21.51 5.68
N ILE A 104 -17.24 -20.59 6.08
CA ILE A 104 -16.68 -20.55 7.44
C ILE A 104 -17.38 -19.43 8.23
N ASP A 105 -18.52 -19.79 8.82
CA ASP A 105 -19.45 -18.90 9.52
C ASP A 105 -18.84 -18.11 10.71
N GLY A 106 -17.64 -18.50 11.18
CA GLY A 106 -17.05 -17.94 12.39
C GLY A 106 -16.38 -16.57 12.24
N LEU A 107 -15.76 -16.30 11.08
CA LEU A 107 -15.20 -14.97 10.79
C LEU A 107 -16.22 -14.05 10.09
N ALA A 108 -17.14 -14.61 9.30
CA ALA A 108 -18.14 -13.84 8.57
C ALA A 108 -19.03 -12.97 9.49
N LEU A 109 -19.34 -13.44 10.70
CA LEU A 109 -20.25 -12.74 11.62
C LEU A 109 -19.64 -11.53 12.34
N ALA A 110 -18.31 -11.43 12.46
CA ALA A 110 -17.65 -10.25 13.05
C ALA A 110 -17.45 -9.12 12.03
N TYR A 111 -17.44 -9.47 10.74
CA TYR A 111 -17.11 -8.58 9.63
C TYR A 111 -18.28 -8.38 8.65
N ALA A 112 -19.49 -8.81 9.02
CA ALA A 112 -20.71 -8.69 8.21
C ALA A 112 -21.11 -7.24 7.85
N HIS A 113 -20.40 -6.25 8.40
CA HIS A 113 -20.64 -4.82 8.18
C HIS A 113 -19.50 -4.11 7.43
N THR A 114 -18.52 -4.85 6.92
CA THR A 114 -17.39 -4.29 6.16
C THR A 114 -17.43 -4.85 4.75
N GLU A 115 -18.00 -4.09 3.82
CA GLU A 115 -17.98 -4.43 2.39
C GLU A 115 -16.75 -3.80 1.75
N VAL A 116 -15.79 -4.64 1.34
CA VAL A 116 -14.67 -4.18 0.52
C VAL A 116 -15.19 -4.04 -0.91
N LEU A 117 -15.33 -2.80 -1.39
CA LEU A 117 -15.76 -2.51 -2.75
C LEU A 117 -14.74 -3.10 -3.75
N GLY A 118 -15.14 -4.17 -4.44
CA GLY A 118 -14.37 -4.72 -5.55
C GLY A 118 -14.38 -3.78 -6.75
N VAL A 119 -13.24 -3.67 -7.43
CA VAL A 119 -13.17 -2.94 -8.70
C VAL A 119 -14.07 -3.66 -9.72
N PRO A 120 -15.00 -2.97 -10.42
CA PRO A 120 -15.90 -3.62 -11.36
C PRO A 120 -15.15 -4.36 -12.48
N ASP A 121 -15.61 -5.57 -12.79
CA ASP A 121 -15.02 -6.42 -13.82
C ASP A 121 -15.14 -5.76 -15.20
N ARG A 122 -14.00 -5.56 -15.86
CA ARG A 122 -13.91 -5.04 -17.23
C ARG A 122 -13.52 -6.18 -18.16
N SER A 123 -14.44 -7.11 -18.41
CA SER A 123 -14.17 -8.27 -19.26
C SER A 123 -13.76 -7.86 -20.69
N VAL A 124 -12.55 -8.21 -21.12
CA VAL A 124 -12.04 -7.94 -22.48
C VAL A 124 -12.24 -9.17 -23.37
N ARG A 125 -12.77 -8.99 -24.58
CA ARG A 125 -13.00 -10.08 -25.54
C ARG A 125 -11.69 -10.80 -25.94
N PRO A 126 -11.62 -12.14 -25.94
CA PRO A 126 -10.41 -12.88 -26.30
C PRO A 126 -9.86 -12.58 -27.70
N GLU A 127 -10.72 -12.22 -28.64
CA GLU A 127 -10.36 -11.88 -30.02
C GLU A 127 -9.57 -10.57 -30.11
N VAL A 128 -9.77 -9.66 -29.14
CA VAL A 128 -9.01 -8.41 -29.01
C VAL A 128 -7.73 -8.63 -28.21
N LEU A 129 -7.81 -9.42 -27.14
CA LEU A 129 -6.68 -9.65 -26.25
C LEU A 129 -5.57 -10.49 -26.92
N ARG A 130 -5.90 -11.55 -27.65
CA ARG A 130 -4.89 -12.46 -28.24
C ARG A 130 -3.92 -11.77 -29.23
N PRO A 131 -4.39 -10.98 -30.22
CA PRO A 131 -3.49 -10.23 -31.10
C PRO A 131 -2.64 -9.21 -30.34
N LEU A 132 -3.22 -8.57 -29.33
CA LEU A 132 -2.52 -7.62 -28.45
C LEU A 132 -1.39 -8.30 -27.69
N LEU A 133 -1.65 -9.42 -27.03
CA LEU A 133 -0.63 -10.21 -26.33
C LEU A 133 0.47 -10.72 -27.28
N LYS A 134 0.10 -11.14 -28.50
CA LYS A 134 1.04 -11.58 -29.52
C LYS A 134 1.96 -10.43 -29.95
N ALA A 135 1.40 -9.25 -30.20
CA ALA A 135 2.15 -8.07 -30.57
C ALA A 135 3.11 -7.61 -29.47
N CYS A 136 2.70 -7.65 -28.20
CA CYS A 136 3.59 -7.39 -27.06
C CYS A 136 4.78 -8.35 -27.03
N ARG A 137 4.53 -9.66 -27.23
CA ARG A 137 5.58 -10.69 -27.17
C ARG A 137 6.57 -10.59 -28.33
N GLU A 138 6.10 -10.21 -29.50
CA GLU A 138 6.88 -10.18 -30.74
C GLU A 138 7.41 -8.77 -31.08
N GLY A 139 7.17 -7.77 -30.22
CA GLY A 139 7.62 -6.39 -30.41
C GLY A 139 6.97 -5.70 -31.60
N LEU A 140 5.74 -6.10 -31.95
CA LEU A 140 5.02 -5.62 -33.13
C LEU A 140 4.11 -4.44 -32.80
N ARG A 141 3.84 -3.60 -33.80
CA ARG A 141 2.81 -2.55 -33.73
C ARG A 141 1.49 -3.09 -34.23
N LEU A 142 0.40 -2.65 -33.63
CA LEU A 142 -0.96 -2.94 -34.05
C LEU A 142 -1.62 -1.68 -34.59
N GLU A 143 -2.34 -1.85 -35.69
CA GLU A 143 -3.31 -0.84 -36.12
C GLU A 143 -4.65 -1.16 -35.45
N CYS A 144 -5.26 -0.17 -34.82
CA CYS A 144 -6.57 -0.30 -34.18
C CYS A 144 -7.45 0.91 -34.47
N GLU A 145 -8.75 0.65 -34.55
CA GLU A 145 -9.77 1.69 -34.56
C GLU A 145 -10.08 2.12 -33.12
N TYR A 146 -9.89 3.40 -32.83
CA TYR A 146 -10.13 4.00 -31.53
C TYR A 146 -11.30 4.98 -31.62
N VAL A 147 -12.18 4.97 -30.62
CA VAL A 147 -13.27 5.93 -30.47
C VAL A 147 -13.02 6.71 -29.18
N SER A 148 -12.91 8.02 -29.30
CA SER A 148 -12.71 8.89 -28.14
C SER A 148 -13.99 9.03 -27.33
N PHE A 149 -13.86 9.18 -26.01
CA PHE A 149 -14.98 9.50 -25.13
C PHE A 149 -15.56 10.90 -25.39
N THR A 150 -14.74 11.83 -25.90
CA THR A 150 -15.14 13.21 -26.22
C THR A 150 -15.60 13.39 -27.65
N THR A 151 -15.23 12.48 -28.56
CA THR A 151 -15.56 12.55 -29.99
C THR A 151 -15.91 11.15 -30.49
N PRO A 152 -17.18 10.88 -30.83
CA PRO A 152 -17.66 9.55 -31.20
C PRO A 152 -17.34 9.16 -32.66
N GLU A 153 -16.25 9.69 -33.21
CA GLU A 153 -15.77 9.37 -34.55
C GLU A 153 -14.66 8.33 -34.45
N VAL A 154 -14.67 7.38 -35.39
CA VAL A 154 -13.67 6.30 -35.43
C VAL A 154 -12.39 6.83 -36.04
N GLU A 155 -11.29 6.74 -35.28
CA GLU A 155 -9.96 7.10 -35.75
C GLU A 155 -9.04 5.89 -35.77
N THR A 156 -8.36 5.66 -36.89
CA THR A 156 -7.31 4.65 -36.97
C THR A 156 -6.05 5.13 -36.24
N ARG A 157 -5.50 4.27 -35.39
CA ARG A 157 -4.30 4.53 -34.60
C ARG A 157 -3.34 3.35 -34.70
N LEU A 158 -2.06 3.64 -34.88
CA LEU A 158 -0.98 2.66 -34.75
C LEU A 158 -0.49 2.70 -33.30
N ILE A 159 -0.73 1.62 -32.58
CA ILE A 159 -0.33 1.43 -31.18
C ILE A 159 0.79 0.41 -31.09
N ALA A 160 1.74 0.61 -30.18
CA ALA A 160 2.70 -0.41 -29.79
C ALA A 160 2.26 -0.93 -28.41
N PRO A 161 1.54 -2.08 -28.34
CA PRO A 161 1.02 -2.56 -27.08
C PRO A 161 2.13 -3.15 -26.20
N HIS A 162 2.04 -2.91 -24.89
CA HIS A 162 2.86 -3.55 -23.85
C HIS A 162 1.93 -4.02 -22.75
N ILE A 163 2.27 -5.14 -22.08
CA ILE A 163 1.48 -5.64 -20.95
C ILE A 163 2.16 -5.17 -19.67
N HIS A 164 1.57 -4.19 -18.99
CA HIS A 164 1.80 -3.95 -17.57
C HIS A 164 0.54 -4.24 -16.76
N ARG A 165 0.77 -4.85 -15.60
CA ARG A 165 -0.21 -5.13 -14.54
C ARG A 165 -0.99 -3.84 -14.23
N TYR A 166 -2.31 -3.94 -14.07
CA TYR A 166 -3.27 -2.84 -13.96
C TYR A 166 -2.76 -1.68 -13.08
N LEU A 167 -2.49 -0.53 -13.71
CA LEU A 167 -2.37 0.79 -13.07
C LEU A 167 -2.96 1.82 -14.05
N PRO A 168 -3.78 2.78 -13.59
CA PRO A 168 -4.22 3.89 -14.42
C PRO A 168 -3.05 4.87 -14.56
N LEU A 169 -2.18 4.64 -15.55
CA LEU A 169 -1.05 5.51 -15.85
C LEU A 169 -0.86 5.63 -17.36
N ASP A 170 -0.59 6.85 -17.79
CA ASP A 170 -0.31 7.27 -19.15
C ASP A 170 0.67 6.32 -19.87
N ALA A 171 0.39 6.04 -21.15
CA ALA A 171 1.14 5.10 -21.98
C ALA A 171 2.65 5.44 -22.14
N GLU A 172 3.08 6.65 -21.77
CA GLU A 172 4.47 7.08 -21.81
C GLU A 172 5.34 6.49 -20.69
N LEU A 173 4.78 6.13 -19.53
CA LEU A 173 5.54 5.58 -18.40
C LEU A 173 5.84 4.07 -18.53
N MET A 174 5.16 3.40 -19.47
CA MET A 174 5.22 1.95 -19.65
C MET A 174 6.56 1.45 -20.22
N TYR A 175 7.38 2.31 -20.81
CA TYR A 175 8.67 1.95 -21.40
C TYR A 175 9.88 2.11 -20.45
N MET A 176 9.68 2.56 -19.21
CA MET A 176 10.78 3.00 -18.33
C MET A 176 11.18 2.01 -17.22
N TYR A 177 10.55 0.83 -17.12
CA TYR A 177 10.76 -0.07 -15.98
C TYR A 177 12.07 -0.89 -16.02
N ASP A 178 12.76 -0.97 -17.16
CA ASP A 178 14.08 -1.63 -17.25
C ASP A 178 15.22 -0.70 -16.75
N ASP A 179 14.95 0.61 -16.63
CA ASP A 179 15.89 1.65 -16.18
C ASP A 179 15.51 2.23 -14.79
N ALA A 180 14.70 1.51 -14.01
CA ALA A 180 14.28 1.97 -12.68
C ALA A 180 15.48 2.21 -11.75
N LEU A 181 15.66 3.45 -11.32
CA LEU A 181 16.74 3.85 -10.42
C LEU A 181 16.33 3.62 -8.95
N ASP A 182 17.18 2.93 -8.18
CA ASP A 182 17.05 2.78 -6.72
C ASP A 182 17.27 4.16 -6.07
N ASP A 183 16.22 4.72 -5.49
CA ASP A 183 16.17 6.05 -4.88
C ASP A 183 17.18 6.21 -3.74
N ARG A 184 17.42 5.16 -2.96
CA ARG A 184 18.45 5.13 -1.90
C ARG A 184 19.87 5.26 -2.43
N LYS A 185 20.10 4.95 -3.71
CA LYS A 185 21.42 4.98 -4.38
C LYS A 185 21.56 6.14 -5.35
N SER A 186 20.47 6.82 -5.67
CA SER A 186 20.39 7.82 -6.73
C SER A 186 20.24 9.21 -6.13
N LYS A 187 21.23 10.07 -6.37
CA LYS A 187 21.19 11.46 -5.88
C LYS A 187 20.33 12.30 -6.84
N LEU A 188 19.44 13.15 -6.30
CA LEU A 188 18.61 14.05 -7.11
C LEU A 188 19.41 14.85 -8.15
N ARG A 189 20.56 15.41 -7.78
CA ARG A 189 21.46 16.14 -8.70
C ARG A 189 21.97 15.35 -9.92
N ARG A 190 21.90 14.01 -9.88
CA ARG A 190 22.28 13.14 -11.00
C ARG A 190 21.11 12.91 -11.95
N VAL A 191 19.89 13.02 -11.44
CA VAL A 191 18.65 12.62 -12.13
C VAL A 191 17.87 13.82 -12.64
N LEU A 192 17.94 14.96 -11.94
CA LEU A 192 17.23 16.19 -12.29
C LEU A 192 18.19 17.36 -12.52
N LYS A 193 17.87 18.17 -13.52
CA LYS A 193 18.51 19.44 -13.88
C LYS A 193 17.50 20.58 -13.73
N GLU A 194 17.96 21.81 -13.86
CA GLU A 194 17.07 22.98 -13.93
C GLU A 194 16.02 22.81 -15.04
N ALA A 195 14.81 23.28 -14.78
CA ALA A 195 13.61 23.15 -15.59
C ALA A 195 13.05 21.71 -15.77
N ASP A 196 13.69 20.69 -15.21
CA ASP A 196 13.12 19.34 -15.22
C ASP A 196 11.86 19.24 -14.35
N ARG A 197 10.96 18.34 -14.74
CA ARG A 197 9.75 17.99 -14.00
C ARG A 197 9.68 16.49 -13.75
N LEU A 198 9.30 16.12 -12.54
CA LEU A 198 9.12 14.74 -12.08
C LEU A 198 7.68 14.58 -11.59
N ARG A 199 7.07 13.44 -11.89
CA ARG A 199 5.78 13.05 -11.31
C ARG A 199 6.03 12.09 -10.16
N TYR A 200 5.59 12.45 -8.96
CA TYR A 200 5.68 11.64 -7.75
C TYR A 200 4.30 11.14 -7.38
N LEU A 201 4.13 9.82 -7.41
CA LEU A 201 2.93 9.16 -6.95
C LEU A 201 3.11 8.85 -5.45
N TYR A 202 2.34 9.54 -4.62
CA TYR A 202 2.27 9.33 -3.19
C TYR A 202 1.01 8.52 -2.84
N ASP A 203 1.15 7.62 -1.88
CA ASP A 203 0.09 6.71 -1.42
C ASP A 203 -0.59 5.93 -2.55
N PHE A 204 -0.24 4.66 -2.73
CA PHE A 204 -0.82 3.84 -3.79
C PHE A 204 -2.31 3.52 -3.59
N GLY A 205 -2.89 3.79 -2.41
CA GLY A 205 -4.33 3.76 -2.20
C GLY A 205 -5.01 4.93 -2.91
N ASP A 206 -4.76 6.14 -2.41
CA ASP A 206 -5.39 7.37 -2.89
C ASP A 206 -4.81 7.90 -4.22
N SER A 207 -3.63 7.40 -4.59
CA SER A 207 -2.92 7.73 -5.83
C SER A 207 -2.68 9.22 -6.02
N TRP A 208 -2.24 9.91 -4.96
CA TRP A 208 -1.90 11.33 -5.01
C TRP A 208 -0.77 11.58 -5.99
N GLN A 209 -1.00 12.42 -6.99
CA GLN A 209 0.01 12.78 -7.99
C GLN A 209 0.57 14.18 -7.71
N HIS A 210 1.84 14.25 -7.39
CA HIS A 210 2.59 15.49 -7.24
C HIS A 210 3.46 15.72 -8.48
N VAL A 211 3.52 16.97 -8.94
CA VAL A 211 4.49 17.40 -9.93
C VAL A 211 5.58 18.18 -9.20
N ILE A 212 6.80 17.68 -9.24
CA ILE A 212 7.99 18.33 -8.66
C ILE A 212 8.74 18.97 -9.83
N ALA A 213 8.85 20.29 -9.82
CA ALA A 213 9.60 21.04 -10.81
C ALA A 213 10.88 21.61 -10.19
N VAL A 214 12.00 21.49 -10.89
CA VAL A 214 13.24 22.16 -10.49
C VAL A 214 13.25 23.54 -11.12
N GLU A 215 13.02 24.57 -10.32
CA GLU A 215 12.98 25.96 -10.81
C GLU A 215 14.38 26.55 -10.98
N SER A 216 15.26 26.33 -10.01
CA SER A 216 16.67 26.75 -10.06
C SER A 216 17.57 25.81 -9.24
N ILE A 217 18.86 25.77 -9.57
CA ILE A 217 19.90 25.06 -8.81
C ILE A 217 21.01 26.05 -8.48
N GLU A 218 21.09 26.44 -7.21
CA GLU A 218 22.07 27.43 -6.75
C GLU A 218 23.17 26.80 -5.89
N PRO A 219 24.42 27.31 -5.97
CA PRO A 219 25.47 26.93 -5.04
C PRO A 219 25.05 27.23 -3.60
N CYS A 220 25.21 26.25 -2.71
CA CYS A 220 24.90 26.41 -1.31
C CYS A 220 26.12 26.01 -0.47
N ASP A 221 26.56 26.91 0.41
CA ASP A 221 27.68 26.68 1.33
C ASP A 221 27.24 25.89 2.59
N PHE A 222 26.00 25.43 2.62
CA PHE A 222 25.44 24.71 3.76
C PHE A 222 25.93 23.26 3.79
N THR A 223 26.41 22.82 4.96
CA THR A 223 26.84 21.44 5.20
C THR A 223 25.79 20.72 6.06
N GLY A 224 24.87 19.99 5.42
CA GLY A 224 23.82 19.21 6.10
C GLY A 224 22.60 18.92 5.22
N THR A 225 21.68 18.07 5.71
CA THR A 225 20.36 17.85 5.07
C THR A 225 19.43 18.98 5.50
N TRP A 226 19.22 19.96 4.64
CA TRP A 226 18.39 21.14 4.92
C TRP A 226 17.31 21.31 3.86
N CYS A 227 16.09 21.61 4.29
CA CYS A 227 14.96 21.91 3.41
C CYS A 227 14.09 22.98 4.09
N GLU A 228 13.64 23.96 3.31
CA GLU A 228 12.82 25.07 3.76
C GLU A 228 11.63 25.26 2.81
N VAL A 229 10.45 25.49 3.37
CA VAL A 229 9.25 25.86 2.63
C VAL A 229 9.21 27.38 2.52
N LEU A 230 9.52 27.89 1.33
CA LEU A 230 9.57 29.32 1.04
C LEU A 230 8.16 29.93 0.91
N ASP A 231 7.27 29.20 0.21
CA ASP A 231 5.91 29.61 -0.09
C ASP A 231 4.97 28.40 -0.25
N GLY A 232 3.67 28.66 -0.29
CA GLY A 232 2.63 27.66 -0.53
C GLY A 232 1.23 28.24 -0.40
N ALA A 233 0.25 27.51 -0.91
CA ALA A 233 -1.15 27.90 -0.85
C ALA A 233 -2.02 26.69 -0.61
N ARG A 234 -3.16 26.94 0.06
CA ARG A 234 -4.18 25.96 0.42
C ARG A 234 -3.66 24.90 1.40
N ALA A 235 -4.60 24.25 2.08
CA ALA A 235 -4.29 23.13 2.94
C ALA A 235 -3.92 21.90 2.10
N CYS A 236 -3.00 21.08 2.62
CA CYS A 236 -2.78 19.74 2.06
C CYS A 236 -4.08 18.93 2.21
N PRO A 237 -4.50 18.16 1.18
CA PRO A 237 -5.60 17.23 1.34
C PRO A 237 -5.38 16.33 2.57
N PRO A 238 -6.43 16.00 3.34
CA PRO A 238 -6.29 15.05 4.42
C PRO A 238 -5.90 13.67 3.88
N GLU A 239 -5.17 12.91 4.68
CA GLU A 239 -4.82 11.52 4.36
C GLU A 239 -6.08 10.63 4.29
N ASP A 240 -6.01 9.56 3.50
CA ASP A 240 -7.02 8.51 3.39
C ASP A 240 -8.43 9.00 3.01
N VAL A 241 -8.53 10.08 2.22
CA VAL A 241 -9.84 10.61 1.76
C VAL A 241 -10.31 9.99 0.47
N GLY A 242 -9.56 9.07 -0.15
CA GLY A 242 -9.94 8.44 -1.42
C GLY A 242 -9.46 9.21 -2.65
N GLY A 243 -8.30 9.86 -2.53
CA GLY A 243 -7.68 10.62 -3.62
C GLY A 243 -8.47 11.85 -4.03
N VAL A 244 -8.25 12.30 -5.27
CA VAL A 244 -8.90 13.52 -5.79
C VAL A 244 -10.45 13.44 -5.73
N PRO A 245 -11.11 12.35 -6.16
CA PRO A 245 -12.57 12.26 -6.09
C PRO A 245 -13.08 12.36 -4.66
N GLY A 246 -12.49 11.61 -3.73
CA GLY A 246 -12.95 11.59 -2.35
C GLY A 246 -12.63 12.90 -1.59
N TYR A 247 -11.56 13.61 -1.96
CA TYR A 247 -11.33 14.96 -1.47
C TYR A 247 -12.40 15.97 -1.93
N LEU A 248 -12.88 15.87 -3.17
CA LEU A 248 -13.97 16.73 -3.64
C LEU A 248 -15.27 16.46 -2.87
N ASP A 249 -15.58 15.20 -2.61
CA ASP A 249 -16.72 14.80 -1.79
C ASP A 249 -16.55 15.27 -0.33
N PHE A 250 -15.34 15.16 0.21
CA PHE A 250 -14.98 15.66 1.54
C PHE A 250 -15.18 17.17 1.65
N LEU A 251 -14.78 17.96 0.65
CA LEU A 251 -15.03 19.41 0.62
C LEU A 251 -16.53 19.72 0.55
N ALA A 252 -17.30 18.95 -0.21
CA ALA A 252 -18.75 19.13 -0.32
C ALA A 252 -19.49 18.81 0.98
N SER A 253 -18.92 17.95 1.84
CA SER A 253 -19.52 17.55 3.12
C SER A 253 -19.58 18.66 4.18
N GLY A 254 -18.85 19.76 3.99
CA GLY A 254 -18.93 20.95 4.86
C GLY A 254 -18.33 20.77 6.25
N GLY A 255 -17.31 19.91 6.39
CA GLY A 255 -16.62 19.67 7.65
C GLY A 255 -15.81 20.87 8.17
N SER A 256 -15.12 20.69 9.31
CA SER A 256 -14.28 21.72 9.94
C SER A 256 -12.92 21.96 9.27
N PHE A 257 -12.67 21.30 8.14
CA PHE A 257 -11.43 21.45 7.38
C PHE A 257 -11.50 22.73 6.55
N ASP A 258 -10.52 23.61 6.73
CA ASP A 258 -10.38 24.81 5.92
C ASP A 258 -9.41 24.54 4.75
N PRO A 259 -9.91 24.38 3.51
CA PRO A 259 -9.06 24.11 2.35
C PRO A 259 -8.16 25.27 1.97
N GLU A 260 -8.42 26.49 2.43
CA GLU A 260 -7.61 27.67 2.10
C GLU A 260 -6.50 27.92 3.12
N LEU A 261 -6.47 27.17 4.23
CA LEU A 261 -5.51 27.36 5.30
C LEU A 261 -4.13 26.79 4.95
N PHE A 262 -3.18 27.68 4.65
CA PHE A 262 -1.76 27.34 4.57
C PHE A 262 -0.95 27.98 5.71
N ASP A 263 -0.34 27.14 6.55
CA ASP A 263 0.56 27.60 7.62
C ASP A 263 2.02 27.25 7.29
N ARG A 264 2.76 28.26 6.80
CA ARG A 264 4.18 28.13 6.46
C ARG A 264 5.06 27.77 7.67
N ARG A 265 4.71 28.19 8.89
CA ARG A 265 5.48 27.84 10.10
C ARG A 265 5.29 26.38 10.44
N ALA A 266 4.06 25.88 10.38
CA ALA A 266 3.76 24.48 10.58
C ALA A 266 4.42 23.59 9.51
N ALA A 267 4.38 24.00 8.24
CA ALA A 267 5.02 23.30 7.13
C ALA A 267 6.54 23.19 7.32
N ASN A 268 7.21 24.31 7.64
CA ASN A 268 8.64 24.29 7.96
C ASN A 268 8.97 23.42 9.17
N ALA A 269 8.16 23.47 10.23
CA ALA A 269 8.36 22.61 11.40
C ALA A 269 8.23 21.11 11.07
N ALA A 270 7.35 20.75 10.13
CA ALA A 270 7.20 19.37 9.66
C ALA A 270 8.42 18.92 8.82
N VAL A 271 8.84 19.74 7.85
CA VAL A 271 10.01 19.46 7.01
C VAL A 271 11.28 19.34 7.85
N GLN A 272 11.48 20.25 8.81
CA GLN A 272 12.63 20.21 9.70
C GLN A 272 12.61 18.98 10.61
N ARG A 273 11.44 18.51 11.06
CA ARG A 273 11.34 17.22 11.75
C ARG A 273 11.80 16.08 10.84
N ILE A 274 11.36 16.05 9.58
CA ILE A 274 11.74 14.99 8.63
C ILE A 274 13.26 15.02 8.36
N CYS A 275 13.84 16.19 8.07
CA CYS A 275 15.26 16.35 7.78
C CYS A 275 16.17 16.00 8.97
N ASN A 276 15.72 16.30 10.20
CA ASN A 276 16.53 16.12 11.41
C ASN A 276 16.26 14.80 12.16
N ASN A 277 15.27 14.01 11.75
CA ASN A 277 14.94 12.75 12.41
C ASN A 277 15.84 11.56 12.02
N PHE A 278 16.92 11.77 11.25
CA PHE A 278 17.90 10.73 10.88
C PHE A 278 17.26 9.39 10.46
N TRP A 279 16.19 9.42 9.67
CA TRP A 279 15.62 8.22 9.03
C TRP A 279 16.49 7.75 7.86
N GLY A 280 17.77 7.48 8.13
CA GLY A 280 18.75 6.91 7.22
C GLY A 280 19.29 5.59 7.76
#